data_AF-A0A7R9MV26-F1
#
_entry.id   AF-A0A7R9MV26-F1
#
_cell.length_a   1.000
_cell.length_b   1.000
_cell.length_c   1.000
_cell.angle_alpha   90.00
_cell.angle_beta   90.00
_cell.angle_gamma   90.00
#
_symmetry.space_group_name_H-M   'P 1'
#
loop_
_entity.id
_entity.type
_entity.pdbx_description
1 polymer ?
#
loop_
_entity_poly.entity_id
_entity_poly.type
_entity_poly.pdbx_seq_one_letter_code
_entity_poly.pdbx_strand_id
1 'polypeptide(L)'
;FVNTTDGKIKGDTQAVYVLALAFELLPQNLRPLAVNHLVDNIKAHDYHYTNGFISVGFVNEVLVKYGHRDVAYRLLLQESFPSWGYEIAHNATAMWEHWDTWTEDKGFMDPAMNSFNHFSLGSIGRWIYQYVAGIDTDNQMVGFKSIKIQPNPGNGVSFVKSSYKSINGFIENSWQTIGNQFVL
;
A
#
# COMPACT_ATOMS: atom_id res chain seq x y z
N PHE A 1 23.69 2.80 8.35
CA PHE A 1 22.31 3.03 8.86
C PHE A 1 21.64 1.77 9.38
N VAL A 2 22.00 0.58 8.89
CA VAL A 2 21.49 -0.70 9.39
C VAL A 2 22.41 -1.32 10.43
N ASN A 3 21.86 -1.93 11.48
CA ASN A 3 22.55 -2.82 12.38
C ASN A 3 22.65 -4.21 11.74
N THR A 4 23.88 -4.70 11.57
CA THR A 4 24.17 -5.93 10.83
C THR A 4 23.84 -7.22 11.59
N THR A 5 23.51 -7.14 12.89
CA THR A 5 23.15 -8.31 13.70
C THR A 5 21.64 -8.60 13.68
N ASP A 6 20.82 -7.56 13.72
CA ASP A 6 19.37 -7.68 13.91
C ASP A 6 18.53 -7.03 12.79
N GLY A 7 19.18 -6.44 11.77
CA GLY A 7 18.50 -5.80 10.64
C GLY A 7 17.78 -4.48 10.99
N LYS A 8 17.94 -3.97 12.21
CA LYS A 8 17.31 -2.72 12.65
C LYS A 8 17.90 -1.53 11.91
N ILE A 9 17.06 -0.60 11.45
CA ILE A 9 17.51 0.60 10.73
C ILE A 9 17.37 1.81 11.64
N LYS A 10 18.40 2.68 11.65
CA LYS A 10 18.36 3.95 12.38
C LYS A 10 17.07 4.72 12.06
N GLY A 11 16.36 5.11 13.12
CA GLY A 11 15.05 5.77 13.04
C GLY A 11 13.90 4.84 13.42
N ASP A 12 14.00 3.55 13.13
CA ASP A 12 13.03 2.52 13.53
C ASP A 12 11.56 2.83 13.18
N THR A 13 11.34 3.47 12.04
CA THR A 13 10.01 3.85 11.53
C THR A 13 9.57 2.96 10.38
N GLN A 14 8.25 2.90 10.12
CA GLN A 14 7.72 2.21 8.93
C GLN A 14 8.41 2.72 7.65
N ALA A 15 8.62 4.04 7.55
CA ALA A 15 9.22 4.66 6.38
C ALA A 15 10.65 4.17 6.09
N VAL A 16 11.52 4.06 7.10
CA VAL A 16 12.91 3.64 6.85
C VAL A 16 12.99 2.19 6.41
N TYR A 17 12.17 1.31 6.97
CA TYR A 17 12.11 -0.09 6.57
C TYR A 17 11.53 -0.24 5.16
N VAL A 18 10.40 0.43 4.88
CA VAL A 18 9.74 0.38 3.58
C VAL A 18 10.67 0.85 2.47
N LEU A 19 11.35 1.99 2.64
CA LEU A 19 12.27 2.51 1.61
C LEU A 19 13.48 1.59 1.41
N ALA A 20 14.08 1.09 2.50
CA ALA A 20 15.23 0.19 2.40
C ALA A 20 14.88 -1.14 1.72
N LEU A 21 13.68 -1.67 1.96
CA LEU A 21 13.19 -2.91 1.37
C LEU A 21 12.72 -2.73 -0.07
N ALA A 22 12.04 -1.62 -0.38
CA ALA A 22 11.54 -1.29 -1.72
C ALA A 22 12.70 -1.10 -2.71
N PHE A 23 13.74 -0.37 -2.29
CA PHE A 23 14.92 -0.09 -3.12
C PHE A 23 16.07 -1.08 -2.91
N GLU A 24 15.81 -2.19 -2.21
CA GLU A 24 16.77 -3.28 -2.05
C GLU A 24 18.13 -2.88 -1.45
N LEU A 25 18.13 -1.87 -0.59
CA LEU A 25 19.33 -1.25 0.00
C LEU A 25 20.00 -2.10 1.09
N LEU A 26 19.36 -3.20 1.49
CA LEU A 26 19.86 -4.10 2.53
C LEU A 26 20.52 -5.34 1.91
N PRO A 27 21.61 -5.85 2.51
CA PRO A 27 22.11 -7.20 2.27
C PRO A 27 20.97 -8.22 2.34
N GLN A 28 20.98 -9.21 1.44
CA GLN A 28 19.88 -10.17 1.30
C GLN A 28 19.55 -10.88 2.62
N ASN A 29 20.56 -11.22 3.42
CA ASN A 29 20.41 -11.87 4.72
C ASN A 29 19.74 -10.99 5.79
N LEU A 30 19.71 -9.67 5.62
CA LEU A 30 19.08 -8.74 6.57
C LEU A 30 17.64 -8.37 6.19
N ARG A 31 17.20 -8.63 4.95
CA ARG A 31 15.86 -8.28 4.48
C ARG A 31 14.75 -8.98 5.29
N PRO A 32 14.84 -10.29 5.64
CA PRO A 32 13.85 -10.94 6.50
C PRO A 32 13.75 -10.32 7.89
N LEU A 33 14.88 -9.88 8.47
CA LEU A 33 14.88 -9.22 9.78
C LEU A 33 14.25 -7.83 9.71
N ALA A 34 14.58 -7.06 8.68
CA ALA A 34 14.02 -5.72 8.48
C ALA A 34 12.51 -5.75 8.21
N VAL A 35 11.99 -6.74 7.48
CA VAL A 35 10.54 -6.86 7.30
C VAL A 35 9.83 -7.25 8.60
N ASN A 36 10.45 -8.07 9.46
CA ASN A 36 9.89 -8.36 10.77
C ASN A 36 9.76 -7.07 11.61
N HIS A 37 10.78 -6.22 11.64
CA HIS A 37 10.70 -4.92 12.32
C HIS A 37 9.59 -4.03 11.75
N LEU A 38 9.41 -4.00 10.43
CA LEU A 38 8.31 -3.27 9.79
C LEU A 38 6.94 -3.79 10.25
N VAL A 39 6.74 -5.12 10.21
CA VAL A 39 5.48 -5.75 10.58
C VAL A 39 5.18 -5.57 12.07
N ASP A 40 6.17 -5.72 12.93
CA ASP A 40 6.03 -5.51 14.37
C ASP A 40 5.72 -4.05 14.69
N ASN A 41 6.33 -3.10 13.97
CA ASN A 41 6.00 -1.68 14.10
C ASN A 41 4.55 -1.40 13.67
N ILE A 42 4.09 -1.95 12.55
CA ILE A 42 2.69 -1.81 12.09
C ILE A 42 1.72 -2.37 13.13
N LYS A 43 2.01 -3.56 13.69
CA LYS A 43 1.19 -4.16 14.76
C LYS A 43 1.18 -3.32 16.02
N ALA A 44 2.31 -2.73 16.40
CA ALA A 44 2.41 -1.84 17.56
C ALA A 44 1.58 -0.55 17.39
N HIS A 45 1.31 -0.14 16.15
CA HIS A 45 0.39 0.95 15.81
C HIS A 45 -1.02 0.45 15.47
N ASP A 46 -1.41 -0.73 15.98
CA ASP A 46 -2.71 -1.35 15.75
C ASP A 46 -3.12 -1.39 14.26
N TYR A 47 -2.16 -1.73 13.40
CA TYR A 47 -2.35 -1.79 11.95
C TYR A 47 -2.78 -0.44 11.33
N HIS A 48 -2.09 0.62 11.72
CA HIS A 48 -2.20 1.95 11.10
C HIS A 48 -0.92 2.37 10.39
N TYR A 49 -1.09 3.21 9.36
CA TYR A 49 0.02 3.84 8.68
C TYR A 49 0.66 4.90 9.57
N THR A 50 1.99 4.94 9.59
CA THR A 50 2.75 6.10 10.11
C THR A 50 3.59 6.77 9.02
N ASN A 51 3.42 6.31 7.78
CA ASN A 51 4.15 6.78 6.62
C ASN A 51 3.62 8.13 6.13
N GLY A 52 4.55 9.01 5.78
CA GLY A 52 4.29 10.19 4.97
C GLY A 52 4.53 9.95 3.47
N PHE A 53 4.49 11.06 2.72
CA PHE A 53 4.47 11.10 1.26
C PHE A 53 5.49 10.20 0.55
N ILE A 54 6.74 10.17 1.02
CA ILE A 54 7.85 9.49 0.33
C ILE A 54 7.69 7.96 0.32
N SER A 55 7.01 7.40 1.33
CA SER A 55 7.03 5.95 1.57
C SER A 55 5.68 5.25 1.46
N VAL A 56 4.57 5.99 1.61
CA VAL A 56 3.21 5.42 1.64
C VAL A 56 2.88 4.57 0.40
N GLY A 57 3.32 5.01 -0.79
CA GLY A 57 3.08 4.29 -2.04
C GLY A 57 3.77 2.93 -2.17
N PHE A 58 4.71 2.59 -1.28
CA PHE A 58 5.49 1.34 -1.35
C PHE A 58 5.11 0.33 -0.26
N VAL A 59 4.36 0.75 0.78
CA VAL A 59 4.14 -0.06 1.99
C VAL A 59 3.53 -1.42 1.65
N ASN A 60 2.40 -1.41 0.93
CA ASN A 60 1.65 -2.63 0.63
C ASN A 60 2.38 -3.54 -0.36
N GLU A 61 3.11 -2.95 -1.32
CA GLU A 61 3.97 -3.69 -2.24
C GLU A 61 5.09 -4.41 -1.49
N VAL A 62 5.77 -3.73 -0.57
CA VAL A 62 6.81 -4.34 0.27
C VAL A 62 6.23 -5.46 1.11
N LEU A 63 5.11 -5.23 1.81
CA LEU A 63 4.48 -6.26 2.64
C LEU A 63 4.13 -7.52 1.83
N VAL A 64 3.50 -7.35 0.67
CA VAL A 64 3.18 -8.47 -0.22
C VAL A 64 4.43 -9.18 -0.73
N LYS A 65 5.45 -8.44 -1.19
CA LYS A 65 6.72 -8.98 -1.70
C LYS A 65 7.41 -9.90 -0.68
N TYR A 66 7.27 -9.60 0.61
CA TYR A 66 7.86 -10.37 1.71
C TYR A 66 6.85 -11.28 2.43
N GLY A 67 5.70 -11.58 1.83
CA GLY A 67 4.78 -12.61 2.31
C GLY A 67 3.76 -12.16 3.36
N HIS A 68 3.66 -10.87 3.65
CA HIS A 68 2.75 -10.27 4.63
C HIS A 68 1.51 -9.66 3.97
N ARG A 69 0.88 -10.43 3.08
CA ARG A 69 -0.33 -10.02 2.35
C ARG A 69 -1.49 -9.71 3.28
N ASP A 70 -1.66 -10.48 4.34
CA ASP A 70 -2.65 -10.28 5.39
C ASP A 70 -2.52 -8.89 6.03
N VAL A 71 -1.30 -8.48 6.36
CA VAL A 71 -1.01 -7.15 6.92
C VAL A 71 -1.31 -6.05 5.91
N ALA A 72 -0.92 -6.23 4.64
CA ALA A 72 -1.17 -5.25 3.57
C ALA A 72 -2.67 -4.97 3.37
N TYR A 73 -3.50 -6.03 3.34
CA TYR A 73 -4.94 -5.88 3.20
C TYR A 73 -5.60 -5.34 4.46
N ARG A 74 -5.11 -5.70 5.66
CA ARG A 74 -5.61 -5.14 6.91
C ARG A 74 -5.37 -3.63 6.99
N LEU A 75 -4.20 -3.16 6.55
CA LEU A 75 -3.90 -1.72 6.45
C LEU A 75 -4.80 -1.02 5.42
N LEU A 76 -4.98 -1.62 4.23
CA LEU A 76 -5.84 -1.06 3.18
C LEU A 76 -7.28 -0.84 3.66
N LEU A 77 -7.81 -1.80 4.43
CA LEU A 77 -9.19 -1.83 4.91
C LEU A 77 -9.35 -1.23 6.32
N GLN A 78 -8.32 -0.56 6.85
CA GLN A 78 -8.42 0.15 8.13
C GLN A 78 -9.38 1.34 7.98
N GLU A 79 -10.23 1.53 8.98
CA GLU A 79 -11.25 2.59 9.01
C GLU A 79 -10.99 3.64 10.10
N SER A 80 -10.22 3.32 11.15
CA SER A 80 -9.84 4.30 12.17
C SER A 80 -8.64 5.14 11.74
N PHE A 81 -8.50 6.31 12.36
CA PHE A 81 -7.40 7.24 12.10
C PHE A 81 -6.05 6.64 12.57
N PRO A 82 -4.96 6.78 11.79
CA PRO A 82 -4.88 7.27 10.41
C PRO A 82 -5.09 6.16 9.35
N SER A 83 -5.99 6.38 8.39
CA SER A 83 -6.24 5.48 7.26
C SER A 83 -7.02 6.16 6.12
N TRP A 84 -7.03 5.56 4.93
CA TRP A 84 -7.94 6.01 3.86
C TRP A 84 -9.42 5.76 4.21
N GLY A 85 -9.72 4.67 4.94
CA GLY A 85 -11.07 4.40 5.41
C GLY A 85 -11.58 5.50 6.33
N TYR A 86 -10.69 6.08 7.15
CA TYR A 86 -11.01 7.23 7.98
C TYR A 86 -11.37 8.47 7.16
N GLU A 87 -10.62 8.81 6.11
CA GLU A 87 -10.97 9.91 5.20
C GLU A 87 -12.37 9.69 4.58
N ILE A 88 -12.62 8.46 4.09
CA ILE A 88 -13.88 8.07 3.46
C ILE A 88 -15.05 8.15 4.45
N ALA A 89 -14.87 7.65 5.69
CA ALA A 89 -15.87 7.72 6.75
C ALA A 89 -16.27 9.16 7.09
N HIS A 90 -15.37 10.12 6.81
CA HIS A 90 -15.58 11.55 7.00
C HIS A 90 -15.96 12.30 5.71
N ASN A 91 -16.56 11.59 4.74
CA ASN A 91 -17.09 12.14 3.49
C ASN A 91 -16.03 12.77 2.57
N ALA A 92 -14.76 12.37 2.69
CA ALA A 92 -13.75 12.76 1.71
C ALA A 92 -14.14 12.28 0.31
N THR A 93 -14.13 13.19 -0.67
CA THR A 93 -14.33 12.88 -2.10
C THR A 93 -13.06 13.03 -2.93
N ALA A 94 -11.97 13.46 -2.28
CA ALA A 94 -10.61 13.49 -2.79
C ALA A 94 -9.65 13.16 -1.64
N MET A 95 -8.40 12.79 -1.97
CA MET A 95 -7.37 12.47 -1.00
C MET A 95 -6.96 13.72 -0.21
N TRP A 96 -6.84 13.62 1.10
CA TRP A 96 -6.34 14.72 1.94
C TRP A 96 -4.81 14.88 1.82
N GLU A 97 -4.31 16.07 2.14
CA GLU A 97 -2.85 16.34 2.20
C GLU A 97 -2.21 15.62 3.39
N HIS A 98 -2.91 15.63 4.51
CA HIS A 98 -2.51 15.02 5.76
C HIS A 98 -3.52 13.95 6.17
N TRP A 99 -3.03 12.89 6.81
CA TRP A 99 -3.91 11.93 7.47
C TRP A 99 -4.83 12.61 8.49
N ASP A 100 -4.31 13.64 9.17
CA ASP A 100 -4.98 14.45 10.19
C ASP A 100 -5.45 15.80 9.67
N THR A 101 -5.70 15.94 8.36
CA THR A 101 -6.29 17.15 7.78
C THR A 101 -7.54 17.61 8.57
N TRP A 102 -8.31 16.66 9.08
CA TRP A 102 -9.28 16.87 10.15
C TRP A 102 -9.36 15.64 11.08
N THR A 103 -9.50 15.89 12.39
CA THR A 103 -9.77 14.85 13.42
C THR A 103 -10.80 15.32 14.43
N GLU A 104 -11.54 14.42 15.08
CA GLU A 104 -12.55 14.79 16.09
C GLU A 104 -11.92 15.50 17.29
N ASP A 105 -10.70 15.10 17.69
CA ASP A 105 -10.02 15.61 18.88
C ASP A 105 -9.33 16.96 18.64
N LYS A 106 -8.81 17.21 17.42
CA LYS A 106 -8.05 18.44 17.12
C LYS A 106 -8.75 19.40 16.16
N GLY A 107 -9.83 18.97 15.50
CA GLY A 107 -10.46 19.72 14.43
C GLY A 107 -9.58 19.80 13.19
N PHE A 108 -9.62 20.93 12.47
CA PHE A 108 -8.80 21.16 11.29
C PHE A 108 -7.33 21.41 11.65
N MET A 109 -6.42 20.85 10.85
CA MET A 109 -5.00 21.19 10.89
C MET A 109 -4.74 22.64 10.45
N ASP A 110 -3.51 23.12 10.62
CA ASP A 110 -3.08 24.49 10.31
C ASP A 110 -3.49 24.90 8.87
N PRO A 111 -4.31 25.96 8.70
CA PRO A 111 -4.78 26.39 7.38
C PRO A 111 -3.65 26.85 6.44
N ALA A 112 -2.43 27.11 6.94
CA ALA A 112 -1.29 27.41 6.10
C ALA A 112 -0.88 26.22 5.19
N MET A 113 -1.20 24.98 5.58
CA MET A 113 -0.87 23.76 4.83
C MET A 113 -1.85 22.63 5.21
N ASN A 114 -3.07 22.69 4.66
CA ASN A 114 -4.11 21.70 4.94
C ASN A 114 -5.12 21.53 3.79
N SER A 115 -4.66 21.03 2.65
CA SER A 115 -5.51 20.77 1.49
C SER A 115 -6.34 19.49 1.63
N PHE A 116 -7.60 19.55 1.22
CA PHE A 116 -8.52 18.40 1.12
C PHE A 116 -8.46 17.70 -0.26
N ASN A 117 -7.51 18.08 -1.12
CA ASN A 117 -7.38 17.55 -2.46
C ASN A 117 -5.91 17.50 -2.89
N HIS A 118 -5.20 16.49 -2.39
CA HIS A 118 -3.77 16.29 -2.61
C HIS A 118 -3.49 14.82 -2.94
N PHE A 119 -2.95 14.54 -4.14
CA PHE A 119 -2.88 13.18 -4.68
C PHE A 119 -1.86 12.25 -4.01
N SER A 120 -1.03 12.75 -3.10
CA SER A 120 0.09 12.03 -2.48
C SER A 120 -0.31 10.69 -1.87
N LEU A 121 -1.32 10.73 -1.00
CA LEU A 121 -1.86 9.55 -0.32
C LEU A 121 -2.61 8.63 -1.30
N GLY A 122 -3.04 9.16 -2.45
CA GLY A 122 -3.64 8.39 -3.54
C GLY A 122 -2.69 7.45 -4.28
N SER A 123 -1.39 7.47 -3.95
CA SER A 123 -0.39 6.53 -4.51
C SER A 123 -0.72 5.06 -4.28
N ILE A 124 -1.56 4.72 -3.28
CA ILE A 124 -2.11 3.37 -3.08
C ILE A 124 -2.84 2.82 -4.31
N GLY A 125 -3.40 3.70 -5.15
CA GLY A 125 -4.10 3.33 -6.36
C GLY A 125 -3.26 2.42 -7.27
N ARG A 126 -1.95 2.67 -7.38
CA ARG A 126 -1.04 1.79 -8.13
C ARG A 126 -1.10 0.35 -7.63
N TRP A 127 -1.03 0.15 -6.32
CA TRP A 127 -1.05 -1.18 -5.72
C TRP A 127 -2.43 -1.85 -5.90
N ILE A 128 -3.52 -1.09 -5.82
CA ILE A 128 -4.86 -1.60 -6.13
C ILE A 128 -4.92 -2.14 -7.57
N TYR A 129 -4.41 -1.41 -8.55
CA TYR A 129 -4.41 -1.90 -9.94
C TYR A 129 -3.46 -3.08 -10.15
N GLN A 130 -2.21 -2.99 -9.68
CA GLN A 130 -1.18 -4.00 -9.95
C GLN A 130 -1.38 -5.30 -9.17
N TYR A 131 -1.90 -5.24 -7.94
CA TYR A 131 -2.00 -6.39 -7.05
C TYR A 131 -3.43 -6.84 -6.80
N VAL A 132 -4.34 -5.92 -6.48
CA VAL A 132 -5.74 -6.28 -6.18
C VAL A 132 -6.46 -6.66 -7.47
N ALA A 133 -6.45 -5.77 -8.47
CA ALA A 133 -6.96 -6.07 -9.80
C ALA A 133 -6.03 -7.00 -10.58
N GLY A 134 -4.72 -6.97 -10.30
CA GLY A 134 -3.76 -7.87 -10.93
C GLY A 134 -3.38 -7.49 -12.36
N ILE A 135 -3.55 -6.23 -12.76
CA ILE A 135 -3.16 -5.74 -14.09
C ILE A 135 -1.83 -5.00 -13.97
N ASP A 136 -0.79 -5.53 -14.60
CA ASP A 136 0.51 -4.88 -14.69
C ASP A 136 1.16 -5.07 -16.07
N THR A 137 2.22 -4.32 -16.35
CA THR A 137 3.06 -4.53 -17.53
C THR A 137 4.17 -5.54 -17.20
N ASP A 138 4.56 -6.34 -18.18
CA ASP A 138 5.77 -7.16 -18.04
C ASP A 138 7.01 -6.25 -17.96
N ASN A 139 7.91 -6.52 -17.01
CA ASN A 139 9.15 -5.75 -16.84
C ASN A 139 10.10 -5.87 -18.04
N GLN A 140 9.95 -6.90 -18.88
CA GLN A 140 10.76 -7.06 -20.09
C GLN A 140 10.24 -6.24 -21.28
N MET A 141 8.97 -5.81 -21.25
CA MET A 141 8.30 -5.19 -22.39
C MET A 141 7.44 -4.00 -21.95
N VAL A 142 7.88 -2.79 -22.31
CA VAL A 142 7.22 -1.55 -21.89
C VAL A 142 5.91 -1.27 -22.63
N GLY A 143 5.05 -0.47 -22.00
CA GLY A 143 3.83 0.07 -22.62
C GLY A 143 2.75 -0.98 -22.82
N PHE A 144 2.65 -2.00 -21.94
CA PHE A 144 1.68 -3.09 -22.04
C PHE A 144 1.75 -3.86 -23.36
N LYS A 145 2.95 -4.01 -23.93
CA LYS A 145 3.20 -4.93 -25.07
C LYS A 145 3.10 -6.40 -24.66
N SER A 146 3.50 -6.68 -23.43
CA SER A 146 3.22 -7.92 -22.71
C SER A 146 2.50 -7.53 -21.42
N ILE A 147 1.38 -8.18 -21.16
CA ILE A 147 0.49 -7.87 -20.03
C ILE A 147 0.67 -8.97 -19.00
N LYS A 148 0.92 -8.57 -17.76
CA LYS A 148 0.96 -9.47 -16.62
C LYS A 148 -0.40 -9.44 -15.93
N ILE A 149 -1.13 -10.55 -16.00
CA ILE A 149 -2.36 -10.77 -15.24
C ILE A 149 -2.04 -11.66 -14.04
N GLN A 150 -1.94 -11.04 -12.86
CA GLN A 150 -1.64 -11.74 -11.61
C GLN A 150 -2.42 -11.13 -10.44
N PRO A 151 -3.73 -11.42 -10.32
CA PRO A 151 -4.49 -11.07 -9.13
C PRO A 151 -3.85 -11.62 -7.87
N ASN A 152 -3.88 -10.82 -6.80
CA ASN A 152 -3.41 -11.23 -5.49
C ASN A 152 -4.51 -11.01 -4.43
N PRO A 153 -5.54 -11.87 -4.40
CA PRO A 153 -6.65 -11.75 -3.46
C PRO A 153 -6.18 -11.74 -2.01
N GLY A 154 -6.80 -10.90 -1.20
CA GLY A 154 -6.60 -10.85 0.25
C GLY A 154 -7.91 -10.76 1.00
N ASN A 155 -7.82 -10.87 2.33
CA ASN A 155 -9.00 -10.86 3.18
C ASN A 155 -9.79 -9.55 3.00
N GLY A 156 -11.12 -9.64 3.02
CA GLY A 156 -12.03 -8.51 2.85
C GLY A 156 -12.30 -8.10 1.40
N VAL A 157 -11.59 -8.68 0.41
CA VAL A 157 -11.87 -8.47 -1.02
C VAL A 157 -12.10 -9.83 -1.69
N SER A 158 -13.36 -10.15 -1.99
CA SER A 158 -13.74 -11.42 -2.62
C SER A 158 -14.05 -11.31 -4.11
N PHE A 159 -14.08 -10.10 -4.66
CA PHE A 159 -14.40 -9.86 -6.06
C PHE A 159 -13.76 -8.57 -6.55
N VAL A 160 -13.26 -8.59 -7.78
CA VAL A 160 -12.82 -7.40 -8.50
C VAL A 160 -13.25 -7.51 -9.95
N LYS A 161 -13.73 -6.40 -10.52
CA LYS A 161 -13.84 -6.20 -11.97
C LYS A 161 -13.15 -4.90 -12.31
N SER A 162 -12.23 -4.96 -13.26
CA SER A 162 -11.34 -3.86 -13.58
C SER A 162 -11.09 -3.76 -15.08
N SER A 163 -10.85 -2.53 -15.54
CA SER A 163 -10.35 -2.28 -16.89
C SER A 163 -9.31 -1.16 -16.87
N TYR A 164 -8.34 -1.26 -17.77
CA TYR A 164 -7.29 -0.28 -17.96
C TYR A 164 -7.15 0.05 -19.44
N LYS A 165 -7.27 1.33 -19.79
CA LYS A 165 -7.09 1.79 -21.17
C LYS A 165 -5.61 2.05 -21.44
N SER A 166 -4.93 1.05 -21.96
CA SER A 166 -3.53 1.16 -22.39
C SER A 166 -3.40 1.83 -23.75
N ILE A 167 -2.16 2.10 -24.18
CA ILE A 167 -1.86 2.56 -25.55
C ILE A 167 -2.21 1.52 -26.63
N ASN A 168 -2.35 0.24 -26.26
CA ASN A 168 -2.67 -0.86 -27.16
C ASN A 168 -4.15 -1.28 -27.11
N GLY A 169 -4.99 -0.55 -26.36
CA GLY A 169 -6.40 -0.88 -26.16
C GLY A 169 -6.77 -1.18 -24.71
N PHE A 170 -8.00 -1.66 -24.50
CA PHE A 170 -8.50 -2.03 -23.18
C PHE A 170 -7.90 -3.35 -22.71
N ILE A 171 -7.47 -3.36 -21.45
CA ILE A 171 -7.09 -4.55 -20.70
C ILE A 171 -8.16 -4.74 -19.65
N GLU A 172 -8.86 -5.87 -19.66
CA GLU A 172 -9.91 -6.16 -18.69
C GLU A 172 -9.50 -7.36 -17.86
N ASN A 173 -9.74 -7.28 -16.55
CA ASN A 173 -9.54 -8.40 -15.66
C ASN A 173 -10.63 -8.42 -14.60
N SER A 174 -11.22 -9.60 -14.38
CA SER A 174 -12.21 -9.82 -13.35
C SER A 174 -11.90 -11.10 -12.62
N TRP A 175 -12.05 -11.12 -11.30
CA TRP A 175 -11.90 -12.35 -10.54
C TRP A 175 -12.84 -12.39 -9.36
N GLN A 176 -13.13 -13.59 -8.87
CA GLN A 176 -13.95 -13.83 -7.70
C GLN A 176 -13.41 -15.00 -6.87
N THR A 177 -13.46 -14.88 -5.55
CA THR A 177 -13.30 -16.01 -4.64
C THR A 177 -14.67 -16.49 -4.16
N ILE A 178 -14.97 -17.78 -4.36
CA ILE A 178 -16.22 -18.43 -3.94
C ILE A 178 -15.84 -19.64 -3.08
N GLY A 179 -15.98 -19.51 -1.76
CA GLY A 179 -15.45 -20.49 -0.82
C GLY A 179 -13.94 -20.65 -1.01
N ASN A 180 -13.49 -21.85 -1.37
CA ASN A 180 -12.08 -22.15 -1.64
C ASN A 180 -11.72 -22.09 -3.15
N GLN A 181 -12.64 -21.67 -4.01
CA GLN A 181 -12.42 -21.57 -5.45
C GLN A 181 -12.04 -20.14 -5.83
N PHE A 182 -11.04 -20.01 -6.70
CA PHE A 182 -10.67 -18.77 -7.37
C PHE A 182 -11.10 -18.86 -8.83
N VAL A 183 -11.92 -17.90 -9.27
CA VAL A 183 -12.41 -17.78 -10.65
C VAL A 183 -11.78 -16.52 -11.26
N LEU A 184 -11.13 -16.68 -12.40
CA LEU A 184 -10.52 -15.63 -13.22
C LEU A 184 -11.20 -15.62 -14.59
#